data_AF-A0AAN9XFK5-F1
#
_entry.id   AF-A0AAN9XFK5-F1
#
_cell.length_a   1.000
_cell.length_b   1.000
_cell.length_c   1.000
_cell.angle_alpha   90.00
_cell.angle_beta   90.00
_cell.angle_gamma   90.00
#
_symmetry.space_group_name_H-M   'P 1'
#
loop_
_entity.id
_entity.type
_entity.pdbx_description
1 polymer ?
#
loop_
_entity_poly.entity_id
_entity_poly.type
_entity_poly.pdbx_seq_one_letter_code
_entity_poly.pdbx_strand_id
1 'polypeptide(L)'
;MESNDAEYVALGGEGSAPKLEKIHKVSIVPLIFLILYEVSGGPFGVEDTVRAAGPFLALLGFLLFAFVWSVPEALITAEMSTMFPENGGYVAWVSSALGPYWGFQLGWMKWLSGVIDNALYPVLFLDYLKSAIPALKGGLPRIIAVLVLVLALTYMNCYKSHNHERN
;
A
#
# COMPACT_ATOMS: atom_id res chain seq x y z
N MET A 1 26.09 -37.99 -1.69
CA MET A 1 24.83 -37.38 -1.19
C MET A 1 25.25 -36.26 -0.27
N GLU A 2 25.57 -35.11 -0.86
CA GLU A 2 25.88 -33.88 -0.13
C GLU A 2 24.59 -33.36 0.50
N SER A 3 24.54 -33.43 1.83
CA SER A 3 23.62 -32.66 2.65
C SER A 3 24.13 -31.23 2.67
N ASN A 4 23.41 -30.33 1.99
CA ASN A 4 23.69 -28.91 2.02
C ASN A 4 23.19 -28.36 3.36
N ASP A 5 24.01 -28.53 4.39
CA ASP A 5 23.81 -27.86 5.68
C ASP A 5 23.96 -26.37 5.43
N ALA A 6 22.81 -25.68 5.37
CA ALA A 6 22.77 -24.23 5.32
C ALA A 6 23.49 -23.68 6.56
N GLU A 7 24.68 -23.16 6.30
CA GLU A 7 25.55 -22.47 7.23
C GLU A 7 24.82 -21.24 7.78
N TYR A 8 24.05 -21.43 8.84
CA TYR A 8 23.57 -20.35 9.69
C TYR A 8 24.79 -19.82 10.43
N VAL A 9 25.38 -18.77 9.86
CA VAL A 9 26.44 -17.98 10.48
C VAL A 9 25.95 -17.50 11.84
N ALA A 10 26.34 -18.25 12.87
CA ALA A 10 26.19 -17.87 14.26
C ALA A 10 27.12 -16.66 14.50
N LEU A 11 26.57 -15.46 14.31
CA LEU A 11 27.20 -14.23 14.78
C LEU A 11 27.06 -14.19 16.30
N GLY A 12 28.00 -14.88 16.96
CA GLY A 12 28.34 -14.66 18.36
C GLY A 12 28.90 -13.25 18.52
N GLY A 13 28.06 -12.37 19.03
CA GLY A 13 28.44 -11.08 19.59
C GLY A 13 27.46 -10.76 20.71
N GLU A 14 27.93 -10.85 21.95
CA GLU A 14 27.23 -10.33 23.13
C GLU A 14 26.97 -8.84 22.95
N GLY A 15 25.81 -8.52 22.40
CA GLY A 15 25.30 -7.17 22.25
C GLY A 15 23.82 -7.23 22.54
N SER A 16 23.45 -6.74 23.73
CA SER A 16 22.10 -6.56 24.24
C SER A 16 21.01 -6.64 23.17
N ALA A 17 20.22 -7.72 23.20
CA ALA A 17 19.02 -7.83 22.37
C ALA A 17 18.22 -6.52 22.52
N PRO A 18 17.91 -5.80 21.42
CA PRO A 18 17.11 -4.59 21.53
C PRO A 18 15.80 -4.98 22.21
N LYS A 19 15.46 -4.30 23.30
CA LYS A 19 14.16 -4.43 23.97
C LYS A 19 13.11 -4.40 22.86
N LEU A 20 12.48 -5.54 22.61
CA LEU A 20 11.44 -5.66 21.61
C LEU A 20 10.33 -4.70 22.04
N GLU A 21 10.26 -3.52 21.40
CA GLU A 21 9.19 -2.58 21.66
C GLU A 21 7.88 -3.32 21.51
N LYS A 22 6.95 -3.04 22.40
CA LYS A 22 5.66 -3.69 22.46
C LYS A 22 4.90 -3.33 21.18
N ILE A 23 5.04 -4.14 20.13
CA ILE A 23 4.41 -3.90 18.83
C ILE A 23 2.92 -3.76 19.08
N HIS A 24 2.39 -2.56 18.85
CA HIS A 24 0.98 -2.28 19.01
C HIS A 24 0.26 -3.01 17.88
N LYS A 25 -0.26 -4.20 18.16
CA LYS A 25 -1.00 -4.98 17.17
C LYS A 25 -2.22 -4.18 16.73
N VAL A 26 -2.31 -3.94 15.44
CA VAL A 26 -3.47 -3.28 14.84
C VAL A 26 -4.68 -4.20 15.04
N SER A 27 -5.76 -3.65 15.58
CA SER A 27 -7.02 -4.38 15.75
C SER A 27 -7.61 -4.74 14.38
N ILE A 28 -8.40 -5.81 14.32
CA ILE A 28 -8.93 -6.36 13.05
C ILE A 28 -9.80 -5.34 12.29
N VAL A 29 -10.52 -4.49 13.01
CA VAL A 29 -11.38 -3.46 12.42
C VAL A 29 -10.55 -2.42 11.66
N PRO A 30 -9.59 -1.71 12.29
CA PRO A 30 -8.70 -0.82 11.54
C PRO A 30 -7.89 -1.53 10.47
N LEU A 31 -7.53 -2.81 10.64
CA LEU A 31 -6.87 -3.58 9.59
C LEU A 31 -7.75 -3.73 8.34
N ILE A 32 -9.05 -4.05 8.50
CA ILE A 32 -10.00 -4.12 7.37
C ILE A 32 -10.10 -2.77 6.67
N PHE A 33 -10.20 -1.67 7.42
CA PHE A 33 -10.24 -0.33 6.83
C PHE A 33 -8.96 0.02 6.09
N LEU A 34 -7.79 -0.39 6.60
CA LEU A 34 -6.51 -0.18 5.92
C LEU A 34 -6.43 -0.96 4.61
N ILE A 35 -6.85 -2.22 4.60
CA ILE A 35 -6.89 -3.05 3.37
C ILE A 35 -7.87 -2.45 2.35
N LEU A 36 -9.08 -2.08 2.79
CA LEU A 36 -10.05 -1.42 1.91
C LEU A 36 -9.50 -0.10 1.36
N TYR A 37 -8.85 0.70 2.18
CA TYR A 37 -8.23 1.95 1.73
C TYR A 37 -7.11 1.69 0.72
N GLU A 38 -6.23 0.72 0.97
CA GLU A 38 -5.12 0.37 0.10
C GLU A 38 -5.58 -0.15 -1.27
N VAL A 39 -6.60 -1.03 -1.30
CA VAL A 39 -7.09 -1.65 -2.53
C VAL A 39 -8.00 -0.71 -3.33
N SER A 40 -8.84 0.04 -2.63
CA SER A 40 -9.87 0.85 -3.29
C SER A 40 -9.37 2.25 -3.63
N GLY A 41 -8.47 2.84 -2.84
CA GLY A 41 -8.06 4.24 -2.98
C GLY A 41 -9.19 5.28 -2.85
N GLY A 42 -10.41 4.84 -2.54
CA GLY A 42 -11.65 5.59 -2.72
C GLY A 42 -12.30 5.31 -4.09
N PRO A 43 -13.63 5.44 -4.24
CA PRO A 43 -14.38 5.04 -5.44
C PRO A 43 -14.17 5.96 -6.67
N PHE A 44 -13.01 6.61 -6.75
CA PHE A 44 -12.69 7.59 -7.77
C PHE A 44 -12.54 6.92 -9.15
N GLY A 45 -13.27 7.39 -10.16
CA GLY A 45 -13.24 6.84 -11.52
C GLY A 45 -14.30 5.75 -11.80
N VAL A 46 -15.07 5.36 -10.78
CA VAL A 46 -16.26 4.52 -10.97
C VAL A 46 -17.31 5.26 -11.80
N GLU A 47 -17.36 6.59 -11.70
CA GLU A 47 -18.30 7.45 -12.39
C GLU A 47 -18.14 7.39 -13.92
N ASP A 48 -16.91 7.32 -14.43
CA ASP A 48 -16.65 7.16 -15.87
C ASP A 48 -17.09 5.78 -16.37
N THR A 49 -16.89 4.75 -15.54
CA THR A 49 -17.32 3.37 -15.84
C THR A 49 -18.85 3.28 -15.89
N VAL A 50 -19.54 3.88 -14.92
CA VAL A 50 -21.01 3.92 -14.87
C VAL A 50 -21.57 4.78 -16.00
N ARG A 51 -20.91 5.88 -16.38
CA ARG A 51 -21.32 6.74 -17.49
C ARG A 51 -21.18 6.05 -18.85
N ALA A 52 -20.16 5.21 -19.02
CA ALA A 52 -19.90 4.48 -20.26
C ALA A 52 -20.76 3.21 -20.42
N ALA A 53 -20.87 2.39 -19.37
CA ALA A 53 -21.53 1.08 -19.43
C ALA A 53 -22.94 1.06 -18.80
N GLY A 54 -23.31 2.08 -18.03
CA GLY A 54 -24.52 2.09 -17.21
C GLY A 54 -24.34 1.38 -15.86
N PRO A 55 -25.19 1.70 -14.87
CA PRO A 55 -25.00 1.27 -13.47
C PRO A 55 -25.08 -0.26 -13.31
N PHE A 56 -25.94 -0.94 -14.07
CA PHE A 56 -26.10 -2.39 -13.97
C PHE A 56 -24.86 -3.15 -14.45
N LEU A 57 -24.32 -2.78 -15.62
CA LEU A 57 -23.14 -3.44 -16.19
C LEU A 57 -21.87 -3.13 -15.39
N ALA A 58 -21.73 -1.91 -14.87
CA ALA A 58 -20.63 -1.55 -13.98
C ALA A 58 -20.64 -2.41 -12.70
N LEU A 59 -21.78 -2.52 -12.03
CA LEU A 59 -21.91 -3.36 -10.82
C LEU A 59 -21.64 -4.84 -11.10
N LEU A 60 -22.17 -5.37 -12.21
CA LEU A 60 -21.93 -6.75 -12.61
C LEU A 60 -20.44 -6.99 -12.91
N GLY A 61 -19.78 -6.05 -13.58
CA GLY A 61 -18.34 -6.10 -13.84
C GLY A 61 -17.51 -6.11 -12.55
N PHE A 62 -17.82 -5.22 -11.60
CA PHE A 62 -17.16 -5.22 -10.29
C PHE A 62 -17.37 -6.52 -9.53
N LEU A 63 -18.59 -7.07 -9.52
CA LEU A 63 -18.89 -8.31 -8.82
C LEU A 63 -18.13 -9.48 -9.44
N LEU A 64 -18.17 -9.63 -10.77
CA LEU A 64 -17.48 -10.70 -11.48
C LEU A 64 -15.97 -10.59 -11.29
N PHE A 65 -15.41 -9.39 -11.41
CA PHE A 65 -13.97 -9.17 -11.20
C PHE A 65 -13.55 -9.51 -9.76
N ALA A 66 -14.32 -9.07 -8.76
CA ALA A 66 -14.04 -9.38 -7.36
C ALA A 66 -14.08 -10.90 -7.08
N PHE A 67 -15.03 -11.63 -7.65
CA PHE A 67 -15.11 -13.08 -7.45
C PHE A 67 -14.05 -13.87 -8.21
N VAL A 68 -13.76 -13.50 -9.46
CA VAL A 68 -12.83 -14.26 -10.31
C VAL A 68 -11.38 -13.95 -9.94
N TRP A 69 -11.08 -12.73 -9.53
CA TRP A 69 -9.71 -12.28 -9.26
C TRP A 69 -9.42 -12.17 -7.75
N SER A 70 -10.20 -11.38 -7.01
CA SER A 70 -9.87 -11.06 -5.62
C SER A 70 -10.08 -12.23 -4.65
N VAL A 71 -11.10 -13.08 -4.85
CA VAL A 71 -11.33 -14.23 -3.96
C VAL A 71 -10.18 -15.25 -4.01
N PRO A 72 -9.73 -15.72 -5.20
CA PRO A 72 -8.57 -16.61 -5.28
C PRO A 72 -7.29 -15.98 -4.73
N GLU A 73 -7.04 -14.71 -5.04
CA GLU A 73 -5.87 -13.98 -4.55
C GLU A 73 -5.86 -13.89 -3.01
N ALA A 74 -7.02 -13.59 -2.40
CA ALA A 74 -7.16 -13.51 -0.96
C ALA A 74 -6.94 -14.88 -0.28
N LEU A 75 -7.42 -15.96 -0.89
CA LEU A 75 -7.19 -17.33 -0.39
C LEU A 75 -5.70 -17.71 -0.42
N ILE A 76 -5.02 -17.46 -1.54
CA ILE A 76 -3.58 -17.74 -1.67
C ILE A 76 -2.78 -16.90 -0.65
N THR A 77 -3.13 -15.62 -0.52
CA THR A 77 -2.51 -14.71 0.46
C THR A 77 -2.75 -15.19 1.89
N ALA A 78 -3.94 -15.70 2.21
CA ALA A 78 -4.28 -16.22 3.52
C ALA A 78 -3.47 -17.49 3.86
N GLU A 79 -3.38 -18.45 2.95
CA GLU A 79 -2.57 -19.67 3.12
C GLU A 79 -1.08 -19.36 3.29
N MET A 80 -0.57 -18.36 2.56
CA MET A 80 0.83 -17.98 2.68
C MET A 80 1.12 -17.19 3.96
N SER A 81 0.17 -16.35 4.41
CA SER A 81 0.27 -15.61 5.66
C SER A 81 0.28 -16.51 6.89
N THR A 82 -0.38 -17.67 6.84
CA THR A 82 -0.36 -18.66 7.93
C THR A 82 0.87 -19.57 7.87
N MET A 83 1.46 -19.77 6.69
CA MET A 83 2.64 -20.61 6.48
C MET A 83 3.96 -19.95 6.94
N PHE A 84 4.08 -18.62 6.80
CA PHE A 84 5.29 -17.88 7.17
C PHE A 84 5.03 -16.99 8.40
N PRO A 85 5.53 -17.36 9.60
CA PRO A 85 5.33 -16.56 10.83
C PRO A 85 6.21 -15.29 10.90
N GLU A 86 6.94 -14.96 9.82
CA GLU A 86 7.83 -13.80 9.76
C GLU A 86 7.09 -12.55 9.24
N ASN A 87 7.42 -11.38 9.81
CA ASN A 87 6.86 -10.08 9.43
C ASN A 87 7.40 -9.53 8.08
N GLY A 88 7.63 -10.39 7.09
CA GLY A 88 8.22 -10.00 5.80
C GLY A 88 7.22 -9.85 4.65
N GLY A 89 5.95 -10.22 4.86
CA GLY A 89 4.87 -10.09 3.87
C GLY A 89 5.22 -10.70 2.51
N TYR A 90 4.72 -10.08 1.43
CA TYR A 90 4.93 -10.55 0.05
C TYR A 90 6.39 -10.77 -0.34
N VAL A 91 7.32 -9.96 0.21
CA VAL A 91 8.74 -10.07 -0.10
C VAL A 91 9.32 -11.35 0.50
N ALA A 92 9.04 -11.64 1.76
CA ALA A 92 9.51 -12.88 2.38
C ALA A 92 8.94 -14.12 1.68
N TRP A 93 7.64 -14.09 1.36
CA TRP A 93 7.00 -15.22 0.70
C TRP A 93 7.63 -15.57 -0.65
N VAL A 94 7.90 -14.56 -1.48
CA VAL A 94 8.49 -14.78 -2.80
C VAL A 94 9.99 -15.00 -2.72
N SER A 95 10.70 -14.38 -1.77
CA SER A 95 12.09 -14.72 -1.49
C SER A 95 12.25 -16.18 -1.09
N SER A 96 11.32 -16.74 -0.31
CA SER A 96 11.33 -18.15 0.07
C SER A 96 10.98 -19.09 -1.09
N ALA A 97 10.07 -18.69 -1.99
CA ALA A 97 9.63 -19.56 -3.09
C ALA A 97 10.51 -19.50 -4.35
N LEU A 98 10.98 -18.31 -4.74
CA LEU A 98 11.69 -18.05 -6.00
C LEU A 98 13.12 -17.53 -5.80
N GLY A 99 13.52 -17.26 -4.56
CA GLY A 99 14.85 -16.76 -4.21
C GLY A 99 14.92 -15.24 -4.00
N PRO A 100 16.01 -14.75 -3.42
CA PRO A 100 16.13 -13.37 -2.93
C PRO A 100 16.00 -12.30 -4.02
N TYR A 101 16.42 -12.58 -5.26
CA TYR A 101 16.31 -11.65 -6.39
C TYR A 101 14.85 -11.30 -6.73
N TRP A 102 13.97 -12.29 -6.77
CA TRP A 102 12.57 -12.10 -7.12
C TRP A 102 11.77 -11.43 -6.00
N GLY A 103 12.12 -11.72 -4.74
CA GLY A 103 11.56 -10.98 -3.61
C GLY A 103 11.95 -9.50 -3.62
N PHE A 104 13.21 -9.17 -3.94
CA PHE A 104 13.63 -7.77 -4.10
C PHE A 104 12.84 -7.06 -5.22
N GLN A 105 12.67 -7.72 -6.37
CA GLN A 105 11.92 -7.14 -7.49
C GLN A 105 10.47 -6.84 -7.11
N LEU A 106 9.79 -7.74 -6.39
CA LEU A 106 8.43 -7.50 -5.92
C LEU A 106 8.36 -6.39 -4.86
N GLY A 107 9.31 -6.37 -3.92
CA GLY A 107 9.42 -5.29 -2.94
C GLY A 107 9.61 -3.93 -3.60
N TRP A 108 10.48 -3.86 -4.61
CA TRP A 108 10.74 -2.66 -5.39
C TRP A 108 9.50 -2.19 -6.16
N MET A 109 8.78 -3.12 -6.81
CA MET A 109 7.54 -2.81 -7.52
C MET A 109 6.44 -2.31 -6.57
N LYS A 110 6.31 -2.92 -5.39
CA LYS A 110 5.33 -2.48 -4.38
C LYS A 110 5.68 -1.10 -3.84
N TRP A 111 6.96 -0.83 -3.58
CA TRP A 111 7.42 0.51 -3.19
C TRP A 111 7.11 1.54 -4.27
N LEU A 112 7.40 1.24 -5.53
CA LEU A 112 7.12 2.13 -6.65
C LEU A 112 5.62 2.42 -6.78
N SER A 113 4.76 1.41 -6.65
CA SER A 113 3.30 1.58 -6.61
C SER A 113 2.90 2.57 -5.50
N GLY A 114 3.41 2.38 -4.29
CA GLY A 114 3.12 3.29 -3.17
C GLY A 114 3.57 4.73 -3.42
N VAL A 115 4.70 4.94 -4.11
CA VAL A 115 5.15 6.29 -4.50
C VAL A 115 4.19 6.91 -5.52
N ILE A 116 3.76 6.14 -6.51
CA ILE A 116 2.80 6.58 -7.54
C ILE A 116 1.46 6.92 -6.89
N ASP A 117 0.95 6.07 -6.01
CA ASP A 117 -0.32 6.27 -5.31
C ASP A 117 -0.30 7.57 -4.47
N ASN A 118 0.78 7.81 -3.73
CA ASN A 118 0.96 9.05 -2.96
C ASN A 118 0.99 10.31 -3.84
N ALA A 119 1.46 10.21 -5.09
CA ALA A 119 1.41 11.31 -6.05
C ALA A 119 0.04 11.46 -6.72
N LEU A 120 -0.69 10.35 -6.92
CA LEU A 120 -1.96 10.29 -7.62
C LEU A 120 -3.11 10.88 -6.78
N TYR A 121 -3.20 10.53 -5.48
CA TYR A 121 -4.32 10.97 -4.62
C TYR A 121 -4.47 12.50 -4.52
N PRO A 122 -3.39 13.29 -4.31
CA PRO A 122 -3.43 14.76 -4.35
C PRO A 122 -3.97 15.31 -5.68
N VAL A 123 -3.54 14.72 -6.78
CA VAL A 123 -3.89 15.18 -8.13
C VAL A 123 -5.36 14.88 -8.42
N LEU A 124 -5.84 13.69 -8.06
CA LEU A 124 -7.24 13.29 -8.17
C LEU A 124 -8.15 14.14 -7.29
N PHE A 125 -7.78 14.39 -6.04
CA PHE A 125 -8.53 15.29 -5.14
C PHE A 125 -8.73 16.67 -5.77
N LEU A 126 -7.68 17.22 -6.37
CA LEU A 126 -7.76 18.50 -7.07
C LEU A 126 -8.58 18.42 -8.36
N ASP A 127 -8.56 17.30 -9.08
CA ASP A 127 -9.39 17.08 -10.26
C ASP A 127 -10.89 17.05 -9.93
N TYR A 128 -11.29 16.45 -8.81
CA TYR A 128 -12.68 16.53 -8.33
C TYR A 128 -13.05 17.95 -7.87
N LEU A 129 -12.12 18.66 -7.22
CA LEU A 129 -12.36 20.03 -6.73
C LEU A 129 -12.54 21.06 -7.85
N LYS A 130 -12.04 20.79 -9.07
CA LYS A 130 -12.29 21.62 -10.26
C LYS A 130 -13.77 21.81 -10.58
N SER A 131 -14.61 20.83 -10.26
CA SER A 131 -16.05 20.91 -10.49
C SER A 131 -16.71 21.94 -9.55
N ALA A 132 -16.17 22.12 -8.34
CA ALA A 132 -16.64 23.07 -7.35
C ALA A 132 -16.03 24.48 -7.50
N ILE A 133 -14.79 24.59 -7.99
CA ILE A 133 -14.08 25.86 -8.16
C ILE A 133 -13.60 26.00 -9.61
N PRO A 134 -14.32 26.76 -10.47
CA PRO A 134 -13.96 26.96 -11.87
C PRO A 134 -12.57 27.59 -12.08
N ALA A 135 -12.00 28.23 -11.05
CA ALA A 135 -10.64 28.80 -11.07
C ALA A 135 -9.51 27.74 -11.12
N LEU A 136 -9.81 26.46 -10.88
CA LEU A 136 -8.84 25.35 -11.02
C LEU A 136 -8.84 24.68 -12.40
N LYS A 137 -9.64 25.16 -13.36
CA LYS A 137 -9.82 24.52 -14.69
C LYS A 137 -8.52 24.31 -15.48
N GLY A 138 -7.48 25.12 -15.27
CA GLY A 138 -6.15 24.88 -15.87
C GLY A 138 -5.13 25.98 -15.58
N GLY A 139 -3.84 25.64 -15.72
CA GLY A 139 -2.70 26.57 -15.61
C GLY A 139 -1.93 26.54 -14.29
N LEU A 140 -1.16 27.61 -14.05
CA LEU A 140 -0.38 27.86 -12.81
C LEU A 140 -1.16 27.66 -11.49
N PRO A 141 -2.46 28.02 -11.37
CA PRO A 141 -3.21 27.82 -10.11
C PRO A 141 -3.33 26.35 -9.70
N ARG A 142 -3.44 25.42 -10.67
CA ARG A 142 -3.49 23.98 -10.39
C ARG A 142 -2.15 23.48 -9.86
N ILE A 143 -1.04 23.92 -10.48
CA ILE A 143 0.31 23.53 -10.06
C ILE A 143 0.61 24.06 -8.65
N ILE A 144 0.25 25.32 -8.38
CA ILE A 144 0.41 25.91 -7.04
C ILE A 144 -0.44 25.17 -6.00
N ALA A 145 -1.69 24.82 -6.32
CA ALA A 145 -2.54 24.05 -5.40
C ALA A 145 -1.97 22.65 -5.09
N VAL A 146 -1.45 21.93 -6.10
CA VAL A 146 -0.75 20.64 -5.91
C VAL A 146 0.47 20.84 -5.00
N LEU A 147 1.30 21.84 -5.30
CA LEU A 147 2.52 22.10 -4.52
C LEU A 147 2.20 22.46 -3.08
N VAL A 148 1.21 23.31 -2.82
CA VAL A 148 0.78 23.67 -1.47
C VAL A 148 0.23 22.45 -0.72
N LEU A 149 -0.57 21.61 -1.37
CA LEU A 149 -1.12 20.41 -0.73
C LEU A 149 -0.01 19.40 -0.38
N VAL A 150 0.91 19.15 -1.31
CA VAL A 150 2.06 18.26 -1.08
C VAL A 150 2.94 18.81 0.03
N LEU A 151 3.28 20.10 0.00
CA LEU A 151 4.10 20.74 1.05
C LEU A 151 3.41 20.70 2.42
N ALA A 152 2.09 20.88 2.48
CA ALA A 152 1.33 20.79 3.73
C ALA A 152 1.32 19.36 4.29
N LEU A 153 1.12 18.35 3.44
CA LEU A 153 1.15 16.93 3.84
C LEU A 153 2.56 16.52 4.28
N THR A 154 3.60 16.94 3.55
CA THR A 154 5.00 16.72 3.92
C THR A 154 5.32 17.41 5.25
N TYR A 155 4.88 18.66 5.44
CA TYR A 155 5.07 19.38 6.69
C TYR A 155 4.39 18.68 7.87
N MET A 156 3.14 18.25 7.73
CA MET A 156 2.44 17.50 8.77
C MET A 156 3.13 16.18 9.10
N ASN A 157 3.64 15.48 8.09
CA ASN A 157 4.35 14.22 8.29
C ASN A 157 5.66 14.44 9.06
N CYS A 158 6.46 15.43 8.66
CA CYS A 158 7.71 15.79 9.35
C CYS A 158 7.46 16.33 10.76
N TYR A 159 6.43 17.15 10.95
CA TYR A 159 6.06 17.70 12.26
C TYR A 159 5.64 16.60 13.24
N LYS A 160 4.84 15.62 12.78
CA LYS A 160 4.42 14.49 13.59
C LYS A 160 5.59 13.56 13.92
N SER A 161 6.49 13.31 12.96
CA SER A 161 7.72 12.55 13.16
C SER A 161 8.63 13.21 14.21
N HIS A 162 8.84 14.52 14.10
CA HIS A 162 9.69 15.28 15.03
C HIS A 162 9.13 15.37 16.45
N ASN A 163 7.81 15.33 16.63
CA ASN A 163 7.19 15.28 17.96
C ASN A 163 7.20 13.88 18.59
N HIS A 164 7.33 12.83 17.79
CA HIS A 164 7.43 11.45 18.29
C HIS A 164 8.83 11.11 18.81
N GLU A 165 9.87 11.83 18.35
CA GLU A 165 11.25 11.71 18.87
C GLU A 165 11.50 12.51 20.16
N ARG A 166 10.57 13.38 20.57
CA ARG A 166 10.69 14.22 21.77
C ARG A 166 9.90 13.72 22.99
N ASN A 167 9.16 12.63 22.86
CA ASN A 167 8.42 11.94 23.94
C ASN A 167 8.89 10.50 24.08
#